data_AF-A0A0G4N9K4-F1
#
_entry.id   AF-A0A0G4N9K4-F1
#
_cell.length_a   1.000
_cell.length_b   1.000
_cell.length_c   1.000
_cell.angle_alpha   90.00
_cell.angle_beta   90.00
_cell.angle_gamma   90.00
#
_symmetry.space_group_name_H-M   'P 1'
#
loop_
_entity.id
_entity.type
_entity.pdbx_description
1 polymer ?
#
loop_
_entity_poly.entity_id
_entity_poly.type
_entity_poly.pdbx_seq_one_letter_code
_entity_poly.pdbx_strand_id
1 'polypeptide(L)'
;MGGFRGKSDYHYQCLRTNVDMLKVIQIGLALFNEEGETPPARPSSADLADFGPAGRRSAQQGPFPYAWQFNFKFSLKDDMYNEKSIESLQTAGIDFNLLERDGIDPHDFASLLIPSGLVCFDNVRWISFHGGYDFGYLTKLLDCRALPSDE
;
A
#
# COMPACT_ATOMS: atom_id res chain seq x y z
N MET A 1 -30.60 -12.49 9.35
CA MET A 1 -29.86 -11.32 8.84
C MET A 1 -29.55 -10.45 10.05
N GLY A 2 -28.28 -10.10 10.27
CA GLY A 2 -27.89 -9.25 11.40
C GLY A 2 -28.57 -7.87 11.34
N GLY A 3 -28.72 -7.21 12.48
CA GLY A 3 -29.28 -5.87 12.56
C GLY A 3 -28.26 -4.82 12.10
N PHE A 4 -28.25 -4.50 10.81
CA PHE A 4 -27.45 -3.40 10.25
C PHE A 4 -28.26 -2.10 10.23
N ARG A 5 -27.59 -0.97 10.46
CA ARG A 5 -28.22 0.36 10.51
C ARG A 5 -28.57 0.92 9.12
N GLY A 6 -28.02 0.32 8.06
CA GLY A 6 -28.27 0.71 6.67
C GLY A 6 -27.36 -0.03 5.68
N LYS A 7 -27.44 0.35 4.40
CA LYS A 7 -26.62 -0.24 3.33
C LYS A 7 -25.12 0.12 3.46
N SER A 8 -24.81 1.35 3.89
CA SER A 8 -23.42 1.79 4.11
C SER A 8 -22.78 1.01 5.26
N ASP A 9 -23.48 0.90 6.39
CA ASP A 9 -23.07 0.09 7.54
C ASP A 9 -22.83 -1.37 7.14
N TYR A 10 -23.73 -2.00 6.37
CA TYR A 10 -23.50 -3.36 5.86
C TYR A 10 -22.21 -3.46 5.03
N HIS A 11 -21.96 -2.51 4.11
CA HIS A 11 -20.74 -2.50 3.31
C HIS A 11 -19.49 -2.29 4.16
N TYR A 12 -19.54 -1.37 5.13
CA TYR A 12 -18.44 -1.09 6.04
C TYR A 12 -18.11 -2.32 6.91
N GLN A 13 -19.12 -2.97 7.49
CA GLN A 13 -18.88 -4.18 8.29
C GLN A 13 -18.29 -5.32 7.45
N CYS A 14 -18.71 -5.49 6.20
CA CYS A 14 -18.09 -6.44 5.27
C CYS A 14 -16.62 -6.10 5.01
N LEU A 15 -16.31 -4.85 4.72
CA LEU A 15 -14.94 -4.38 4.51
C LEU A 15 -14.09 -4.59 5.76
N ARG A 16 -14.55 -4.09 6.90
CA ARG A 16 -13.88 -4.19 8.21
C ARG A 16 -13.49 -5.62 8.52
N THR A 17 -14.46 -6.53 8.46
CA THR A 17 -14.23 -7.94 8.80
C THR A 17 -13.17 -8.55 7.88
N ASN A 18 -13.25 -8.31 6.57
CA ASN A 18 -12.27 -8.81 5.61
C ASN A 18 -10.87 -8.21 5.84
N VAL A 19 -10.78 -6.89 6.03
CA VAL A 19 -9.51 -6.20 6.25
C VAL A 19 -8.86 -6.62 7.56
N ASP A 20 -9.64 -6.85 8.63
CA ASP A 20 -9.11 -7.31 9.91
C ASP A 20 -8.59 -8.75 9.82
N MET A 21 -9.28 -9.62 9.08
CA MET A 21 -8.91 -11.04 8.93
C MET A 21 -7.77 -11.29 7.94
N LEU A 22 -7.76 -10.61 6.81
CA LEU A 22 -6.84 -10.89 5.71
C LEU A 22 -5.60 -10.00 5.80
N LYS A 23 -4.47 -10.49 5.29
CA LYS A 23 -3.24 -9.70 5.18
C LYS A 23 -3.15 -9.02 3.82
N VAL A 24 -2.58 -7.82 3.83
CA VAL A 24 -2.21 -7.10 2.60
C VAL A 24 -1.08 -7.85 1.89
N ILE A 25 -1.19 -8.01 0.58
CA ILE A 25 -0.16 -8.67 -0.26
C ILE A 25 0.69 -7.61 -0.97
N GLN A 26 0.05 -6.57 -1.52
CA GLN A 26 0.73 -5.52 -2.27
C GLN A 26 0.09 -4.15 -2.04
N ILE A 27 0.91 -3.10 -2.06
CA ILE A 27 0.46 -1.71 -2.14
C ILE A 27 1.21 -1.04 -3.30
N GLY A 28 0.46 -0.46 -4.23
CA GLY A 28 1.00 0.38 -5.29
C GLY A 28 0.87 1.85 -4.91
N LEU A 29 1.96 2.62 -4.97
CA LEU A 29 1.95 4.08 -4.79
C LEU A 29 2.55 4.73 -6.04
N ALA A 30 1.88 5.78 -6.54
CA ALA A 30 2.39 6.61 -7.63
C ALA A 30 2.26 8.09 -7.25
N LEU A 31 3.29 8.88 -7.53
CA LEU A 31 3.40 10.27 -7.12
C LEU A 31 3.38 11.21 -8.33
N PHE A 32 2.61 12.28 -8.21
CA PHE A 32 2.43 13.33 -9.22
C PHE A 32 2.27 14.69 -8.53
N ASN A 33 2.55 15.78 -9.25
CA ASN A 33 2.14 17.12 -8.82
C ASN A 33 0.66 17.39 -9.14
N GLU A 34 0.18 18.59 -8.84
CA GLU A 34 -1.23 18.98 -9.04
C GLU A 34 -1.64 18.98 -10.52
N GLU A 35 -0.67 19.17 -11.43
CA GLU A 35 -0.82 19.14 -12.88
C GLU A 35 -0.78 17.72 -13.47
N GLY A 36 -0.51 16.69 -12.66
CA GLY A 36 -0.40 15.30 -13.11
C GLY A 36 0.96 14.97 -13.76
N GLU A 37 1.96 15.83 -13.59
CA GLU A 37 3.31 15.64 -14.07
C GLU A 37 4.09 14.71 -13.14
N THR A 38 5.04 13.96 -13.71
CA THR A 38 5.94 13.06 -12.97
C THR A 38 7.28 13.75 -12.73
N PRO A 39 8.03 13.32 -11.71
CA PRO A 39 9.42 13.74 -11.53
C PRO A 39 10.22 13.61 -12.84
N PRO A 40 11.12 14.55 -13.14
CA PRO A 40 11.94 14.47 -14.34
C PRO A 40 12.77 13.19 -14.34
N ALA A 41 12.96 12.59 -15.52
CA ALA A 41 13.68 11.33 -15.66
C ALA A 41 15.09 11.38 -15.06
N ARG A 42 15.71 12.56 -14.96
CA ARG A 42 16.98 12.75 -14.25
C ARG A 42 16.83 13.89 -13.25
N PRO A 43 17.08 13.66 -11.95
CA PRO A 43 17.10 14.73 -10.97
C PRO A 43 18.24 15.71 -11.26
N SER A 44 18.04 16.98 -10.93
CA SER A 44 19.09 17.99 -11.03
C SER A 44 20.20 17.75 -10.00
N SER A 45 21.35 18.42 -10.18
CA SER A 45 22.43 18.37 -9.19
C SER A 45 22.03 18.90 -7.82
N ALA A 46 21.04 19.80 -7.77
CA ALA A 46 20.47 20.31 -6.52
C ALA A 46 19.63 19.23 -5.83
N ASP A 47 18.73 18.56 -6.56
CA ASP A 47 17.88 17.48 -6.01
C ASP A 47 18.72 16.31 -5.46
N LEU A 48 19.84 16.00 -6.13
CA LEU A 48 20.77 14.95 -5.70
C LEU A 48 21.47 15.26 -4.37
N ALA A 49 21.59 16.53 -3.99
CA ALA A 49 22.22 16.92 -2.74
C ALA A 49 21.42 16.43 -1.53
N ASP A 50 20.09 16.48 -1.63
CA ASP A 50 19.15 16.07 -0.58
C ASP A 50 18.89 14.55 -0.55
N PHE A 51 19.29 13.84 -1.60
CA PHE A 51 19.12 12.39 -1.67
C PHE A 51 20.18 11.64 -0.86
N GLY A 52 19.72 10.62 -0.14
CA GLY A 52 20.60 9.62 0.49
C GLY A 52 21.38 8.77 -0.53
N PRO A 53 22.36 7.97 -0.07
CA PRO A 53 23.24 7.18 -0.95
C PRO A 53 22.51 6.20 -1.90
N ALA A 54 21.32 5.75 -1.52
CA ALA A 54 20.48 4.89 -2.36
C ALA A 54 19.80 5.67 -3.49
N GLY A 55 19.23 6.85 -3.18
CA GLY A 55 18.59 7.74 -4.16
C GLY A 55 19.56 8.22 -5.23
N ARG A 56 20.80 8.56 -4.84
CA ARG A 56 21.86 8.97 -5.79
C ARG A 56 22.26 7.84 -6.75
N ARG A 57 22.31 6.59 -6.29
CA ARG A 57 22.59 5.43 -7.14
C ARG A 57 21.45 5.16 -8.12
N SER A 58 20.19 5.23 -7.65
CA SER A 58 19.02 5.05 -8.51
C SER A 58 18.94 6.12 -9.61
N ALA A 59 19.22 7.38 -9.28
CA ALA A 59 19.24 8.48 -10.23
C ALA A 59 20.28 8.33 -11.36
N GLN A 60 21.32 7.51 -11.18
CA GLN A 60 22.34 7.24 -12.20
C GLN A 60 22.02 6.03 -13.08
N GLN A 61 21.07 5.17 -12.67
CA GLN A 61 20.81 3.87 -13.31
C GLN A 61 19.65 3.89 -14.31
N GLY A 62 18.87 4.96 -14.38
CA GLY A 62 17.71 5.04 -15.26
C GLY A 62 16.82 6.24 -14.98
N PRO A 63 15.63 6.31 -15.61
CA PRO A 63 14.62 7.29 -15.26
C PRO A 63 14.27 7.16 -13.77
N PHE A 64 14.17 8.30 -13.09
CA PHE A 64 13.79 8.32 -11.68
C PHE A 64 12.38 7.72 -11.51
N PRO A 65 12.19 6.74 -10.59
CA PRO A 65 10.89 6.11 -10.41
C PRO A 65 9.90 7.10 -9.81
N TYR A 66 8.66 7.05 -10.31
CA TYR A 66 7.52 7.79 -9.77
C TYR A 66 6.41 6.87 -9.27
N ALA A 67 6.54 5.56 -9.50
CA ALA A 67 5.62 4.53 -9.05
C ALA A 67 6.39 3.37 -8.42
N TRP A 68 5.85 2.85 -7.32
CA TRP A 68 6.41 1.76 -6.55
C TRP A 68 5.35 0.73 -6.25
N GLN A 69 5.74 -0.54 -6.29
CA GLN A 69 4.93 -1.66 -5.82
C GLN A 69 5.64 -2.29 -4.64
N PHE A 70 5.06 -2.11 -3.46
CA PHE A 70 5.51 -2.73 -2.22
C PHE A 70 4.91 -4.12 -2.12
N ASN A 71 5.77 -5.13 -1.94
CA ASN A 71 5.38 -6.54 -1.86
C ASN A 71 5.57 -7.01 -0.43
N PHE A 72 4.49 -7.38 0.25
CA PHE A 72 4.48 -7.72 1.66
C PHE A 72 4.70 -9.21 1.89
N LYS A 73 5.21 -9.54 3.08
CA LYS A 73 5.38 -10.91 3.50
C LYS A 73 4.03 -11.63 3.58
N PHE A 74 3.92 -12.75 2.88
CA PHE A 74 2.69 -13.54 2.80
C PHE A 74 2.99 -15.04 2.71
N SER A 75 2.33 -15.86 3.53
CA SER A 75 2.46 -17.32 3.55
C SER A 75 1.15 -17.97 3.14
N LEU A 76 1.15 -18.73 2.04
CA LEU A 76 -0.01 -19.56 1.65
C LEU A 76 -0.27 -20.72 2.62
N LYS A 77 0.62 -20.96 3.60
CA LYS A 77 0.46 -22.03 4.60
C LYS A 77 -0.17 -21.51 5.89
N ASP A 78 0.20 -20.29 6.28
CA ASP A 78 -0.15 -19.74 7.59
C ASP A 78 -1.23 -18.66 7.52
N ASP A 79 -1.32 -17.92 6.41
CA ASP A 79 -2.20 -16.77 6.29
C ASP A 79 -3.56 -17.15 5.70
N MET A 80 -4.61 -16.51 6.17
CA MET A 80 -5.93 -16.63 5.56
C MET A 80 -5.96 -15.88 4.23
N TYR A 81 -6.56 -16.50 3.22
CA TYR A 81 -6.72 -15.92 1.88
C TYR A 81 -8.01 -16.36 1.20
N ASN A 82 -8.38 -15.62 0.17
CA ASN A 82 -9.38 -16.04 -0.80
C ASN A 82 -8.70 -16.79 -1.95
N GLU A 83 -9.05 -18.06 -2.13
CA GLU A 83 -8.44 -18.95 -3.13
C GLU A 83 -8.51 -18.37 -4.56
N LYS A 84 -9.67 -17.83 -4.97
CA LYS A 84 -9.84 -17.21 -6.29
C LYS A 84 -8.94 -15.99 -6.47
N SER A 85 -8.73 -15.23 -5.40
CA SER A 85 -7.81 -14.09 -5.42
C SER A 85 -6.35 -14.55 -5.56
N ILE A 86 -5.95 -15.63 -4.87
CA ILE A 86 -4.61 -16.20 -5.00
C ILE A 86 -4.36 -16.74 -6.41
N GLU A 87 -5.29 -17.50 -6.99
CA GLU A 87 -5.17 -18.01 -8.36
C GLU A 87 -4.99 -16.88 -9.38
N SER A 88 -5.78 -15.81 -9.23
CA SER A 88 -5.67 -14.61 -10.07
C SER A 88 -4.30 -13.94 -9.93
N LEU A 89 -3.79 -13.78 -8.70
CA LEU A 89 -2.47 -13.20 -8.45
C LEU A 89 -1.33 -14.08 -8.99
N GLN A 90 -1.42 -15.40 -8.85
CA GLN A 90 -0.46 -16.34 -9.44
C GLN A 90 -0.46 -16.23 -10.97
N THR A 91 -1.64 -16.13 -11.59
CA THR A 91 -1.77 -15.92 -13.04
C THR A 91 -1.17 -14.58 -13.48
N ALA A 92 -1.26 -13.55 -12.65
CA ALA A 92 -0.62 -12.25 -12.86
C ALA A 92 0.92 -12.28 -12.64
N GLY A 93 1.48 -13.42 -12.24
CA GLY A 93 2.93 -13.61 -12.09
C GLY A 93 3.46 -13.35 -10.68
N ILE A 94 2.60 -13.30 -9.66
CA ILE A 94 3.04 -13.17 -8.27
C ILE A 94 3.64 -14.48 -7.77
N ASP A 95 4.92 -14.43 -7.40
CA ASP A 95 5.63 -15.55 -6.76
C ASP A 95 5.45 -15.48 -5.24
N PHE A 96 4.54 -16.29 -4.72
CA PHE A 96 4.27 -16.36 -3.27
C PHE A 96 5.43 -16.95 -2.47
N ASN A 97 6.33 -17.75 -3.06
CA ASN A 97 7.51 -18.21 -2.34
C ASN A 97 8.49 -17.04 -2.12
N LEU A 98 8.56 -16.13 -3.09
CA LEU A 98 9.34 -14.91 -2.96
C LEU A 98 8.74 -13.98 -1.92
N LEU A 99 7.41 -13.82 -1.88
CA LEU A 99 6.73 -13.04 -0.85
C LEU A 99 6.98 -13.62 0.56
N GLU A 100 6.89 -14.94 0.73
CA GLU A 100 7.11 -15.59 2.02
C GLU A 100 8.55 -15.38 2.52
N ARG A 101 9.54 -15.43 1.61
CA ARG A 101 10.97 -15.31 1.93
C ARG A 101 11.44 -13.87 2.10
N ASP A 102 11.11 -13.00 1.15
CA ASP A 102 11.70 -11.66 0.99
C ASP A 102 10.68 -10.52 1.13
N GLY A 103 9.40 -10.85 1.38
CA GLY A 103 8.36 -9.85 1.50
C GLY A 103 8.58 -8.89 2.68
N ILE A 104 8.13 -7.66 2.49
CA ILE A 104 8.28 -6.57 3.47
C ILE A 104 7.41 -6.85 4.70
N ASP A 105 7.94 -6.63 5.90
CA ASP A 105 7.12 -6.61 7.11
C ASP A 105 6.20 -5.37 7.07
N PRO A 106 4.87 -5.54 7.20
CA PRO A 106 3.93 -4.42 7.23
C PRO A 106 4.28 -3.32 8.24
N HIS A 107 4.85 -3.68 9.41
CA HIS A 107 5.22 -2.72 10.44
C HIS A 107 6.46 -1.92 10.04
N ASP A 108 7.44 -2.55 9.40
CA ASP A 108 8.63 -1.85 8.89
C ASP A 108 8.21 -0.83 7.83
N PHE A 109 7.32 -1.23 6.92
CA PHE A 109 6.74 -0.32 5.93
C PHE A 109 5.99 0.85 6.60
N ALA A 110 5.11 0.58 7.57
CA ALA A 110 4.38 1.61 8.29
C ALA A 110 5.34 2.59 9.00
N SER A 111 6.40 2.07 9.63
CA SER A 111 7.40 2.87 10.35
C SER A 111 8.16 3.84 9.45
N LEU A 112 8.28 3.51 8.15
CA LEU A 112 8.89 4.38 7.15
C LEU A 112 7.86 5.31 6.49
N LEU A 113 6.62 4.86 6.30
CA LEU A 113 5.57 5.64 5.65
C LEU A 113 5.05 6.79 6.53
N ILE A 114 4.88 6.56 7.83
CA ILE A 114 4.38 7.58 8.76
C ILE A 114 5.26 8.85 8.77
N PRO A 115 6.60 8.76 8.93
CA PRO A 115 7.46 9.94 8.91
C PRO A 115 7.84 10.41 7.50
N SER A 116 7.35 9.78 6.42
CA SER A 116 7.79 10.11 5.05
C SER A 116 7.23 11.43 4.53
N GLY A 117 6.23 12.00 5.19
CA GLY A 117 5.50 13.17 4.70
C GLY A 117 4.30 12.85 3.81
N LEU A 118 4.02 11.57 3.52
CA LEU A 118 2.92 11.17 2.61
C LEU A 118 1.56 10.97 3.30
N VAL A 119 1.54 10.83 4.62
CA VAL A 119 0.32 10.59 5.42
C VAL A 119 0.22 11.62 6.52
N CYS A 120 -1.00 11.96 6.94
CA CYS A 120 -1.26 12.92 8.02
C CYS A 120 -0.83 14.37 7.73
N PHE A 121 -0.79 14.77 6.45
CA PHE A 121 -0.53 16.16 6.04
C PHE A 121 -1.61 16.68 5.08
N ASP A 122 -2.15 17.86 5.37
CA ASP A 122 -3.27 18.46 4.61
C ASP A 122 -2.93 18.85 3.17
N ASN A 123 -1.64 19.05 2.89
CA ASN A 123 -1.12 19.37 1.57
C ASN A 123 -0.88 18.12 0.69
N VAL A 124 -1.16 16.92 1.18
CA VAL A 124 -1.08 15.69 0.39
C VAL A 124 -2.48 15.26 -0.06
N ARG A 125 -2.64 14.99 -1.35
CA ARG A 125 -3.90 14.51 -1.94
C ARG A 125 -3.77 13.04 -2.31
N TRP A 126 -4.58 12.19 -1.66
CA TRP A 126 -4.68 10.78 -2.00
C TRP A 126 -5.77 10.55 -3.05
N ILE A 127 -5.42 9.82 -4.10
CA ILE A 127 -6.33 9.41 -5.18
C ILE A 127 -6.48 7.89 -5.10
N SER A 128 -7.71 7.40 -5.20
CA SER A 128 -8.01 5.97 -5.24
C SER A 128 -9.15 5.68 -6.23
N PHE A 129 -9.30 4.42 -6.61
CA PHE A 129 -10.40 3.95 -7.44
C PHE A 129 -11.10 2.78 -6.73
N HIS A 130 -12.36 2.95 -6.34
CA HIS A 130 -13.04 2.03 -5.41
C HIS A 130 -12.26 1.79 -4.09
N GLY A 131 -11.59 2.84 -3.60
CA GLY A 131 -10.58 2.75 -2.53
C GLY A 131 -11.05 2.44 -1.11
N GLY A 132 -12.26 1.90 -0.93
CA GLY A 132 -12.72 1.48 0.40
C GLY A 132 -11.75 0.48 1.03
N TYR A 133 -11.50 -0.64 0.33
CA TYR A 133 -10.56 -1.65 0.80
C TYR A 133 -9.12 -1.14 0.86
N ASP A 134 -8.70 -0.32 -0.11
CA ASP A 134 -7.35 0.25 -0.17
C ASP A 134 -7.07 1.10 1.07
N PHE A 135 -7.95 2.05 1.39
CA PHE A 135 -7.83 2.86 2.59
C PHE A 135 -8.08 2.07 3.86
N GLY A 136 -8.93 1.03 3.83
CA GLY A 136 -9.11 0.11 4.96
C GLY A 136 -7.79 -0.55 5.36
N TYR A 137 -7.09 -1.18 4.40
CA TYR A 137 -5.79 -1.79 4.66
C TYR A 137 -4.74 -0.75 5.05
N LEU A 138 -4.69 0.40 4.38
CA LEU A 138 -3.73 1.45 4.71
C LEU A 138 -3.96 1.99 6.13
N THR A 139 -5.22 2.21 6.53
CA THR A 139 -5.59 2.68 7.87
C THR A 139 -5.20 1.66 8.94
N LYS A 140 -5.55 0.38 8.73
CA LYS A 140 -5.15 -0.72 9.63
C LYS A 140 -3.62 -0.79 9.77
N LEU A 141 -2.90 -0.63 8.67
CA LEU A 141 -1.44 -0.68 8.64
C LEU A 141 -0.80 0.51 9.39
N LEU A 142 -1.37 1.71 9.26
CA LEU A 142 -0.88 2.91 9.93
C LEU A 142 -1.23 2.94 11.42
N ASP A 143 -2.43 2.45 11.80
CA ASP A 143 -2.90 2.46 13.19
C ASP A 143 -2.45 1.23 13.98
N CYS A 144 -1.96 0.18 13.31
CA CYS A 144 -1.57 -1.10 13.90
C CYS A 144 -2.66 -1.72 14.80
N ARG A 145 -3.94 -1.43 14.49
CA ARG A 145 -5.12 -1.85 15.25
C ARG A 145 -6.21 -2.33 14.30
N ALA A 146 -7.14 -3.11 14.85
CA ALA A 146 -8.36 -3.48 14.12
C ALA A 146 -9.15 -2.21 13.74
N LEU A 147 -9.84 -2.25 12.60
CA LEU A 147 -10.62 -1.11 12.14
C LEU A 147 -11.78 -0.78 13.12
N PRO A 148 -12.19 0.50 13.22
CA PRO A 148 -13.25 0.96 14.12
C PRO A 148 -14.55 0.19 13.97
N SER A 149 -15.34 0.09 15.04
CA SER A 149 -16.56 -0.73 15.03
C SER A 149 -17.73 -0.17 14.23
N ASP A 150 -17.70 1.13 13.99
CA ASP A 150 -18.70 1.95 13.33
C ASP A 150 -18.06 2.76 12.20
N GLU A 151 -18.93 3.14 11.25
CA GLU A 151 -18.60 4.03 10.12
C GLU A 151 -18.36 5.47 10.58
#